data_AF-A0A965M8A7-F1
#
_entry.id   AF-A0A965M8A7-F1
#
_cell.length_a   1.000
_cell.length_b   1.000
_cell.length_c   1.000
_cell.angle_alpha   90.00
_cell.angle_beta   90.00
_cell.angle_gamma   90.00
#
_symmetry.space_group_name_H-M   'P 1'
#
loop_
_entity.id
_entity.type
_entity.pdbx_description
1 polymer ?
#
loop_
_entity_poly.entity_id
_entity_poly.type
_entity_poly.pdbx_seq_one_letter_code
_entity_poly.pdbx_strand_id
1 'polypeptide(L)'
;MAEEDLGAIRGAILLTSIGEELAARVLQNLQPRYVQRLGSAIAALGTTTPQALHEAVEMLKQEVRGKISLTDSGDDYLRNVLERALGSERAQNILDRILVGADQSGIDAIKWMDPASIAELIKNEHPQIIAVILAHL
;
A
#
# COMPACT_ATOMS: atom_id res chain seq x y z
N MET A 1 -9.56 13.94 32.56
CA MET A 1 -9.25 14.54 31.24
C MET A 1 -10.17 13.86 30.23
N ALA A 2 -10.93 14.61 29.43
CA ALA A 2 -11.91 14.02 28.53
C ALA A 2 -11.22 13.15 27.47
N GLU A 3 -11.86 12.04 27.09
CA GLU A 3 -11.34 11.08 26.09
C GLU A 3 -11.01 11.77 24.75
N GLU A 4 -11.76 12.80 24.41
CA GLU A 4 -11.54 13.65 23.24
C GLU A 4 -10.25 14.48 23.28
N ASP A 5 -9.83 14.98 24.45
CA ASP A 5 -8.61 15.78 24.57
C ASP A 5 -7.37 14.91 24.40
N LEU A 6 -7.44 13.66 24.87
CA LEU A 6 -6.39 12.67 24.69
C LEU A 6 -6.20 12.30 23.21
N GLY A 7 -7.30 12.24 22.45
CA GLY A 7 -7.26 12.04 20.99
C GLY A 7 -6.54 13.17 20.25
N ALA A 8 -6.81 14.43 20.62
CA ALA A 8 -6.16 15.59 20.01
C ALA A 8 -4.65 15.64 20.30
N ILE A 9 -4.23 15.34 21.53
CA ILE A 9 -2.81 15.27 21.93
C ILE A 9 -2.08 14.18 21.13
N ARG A 10 -2.67 12.99 21.00
CA ARG A 10 -2.07 11.88 20.25
C ARG A 10 -2.00 12.16 18.75
N GLY A 11 -3.04 12.77 18.18
CA GLY A 11 -3.03 13.24 16.79
C GLY A 11 -1.93 14.27 16.54
N ALA A 12 -1.73 15.19 17.48
CA ALA A 12 -0.65 16.17 17.42
C ALA A 12 0.73 15.50 17.46
N ILE A 13 0.95 14.53 18.35
CA ILE A 13 2.19 13.73 18.40
C ILE A 13 2.43 13.03 17.04
N LEU A 14 1.41 12.40 16.47
CA LEU A 14 1.52 11.72 15.17
C LEU A 14 1.91 12.71 14.06
N LEU A 15 1.23 13.85 13.98
CA LEU A 15 1.52 14.88 12.97
C LEU A 15 2.95 15.42 13.08
N THR A 16 3.46 15.65 14.30
CA THR A 16 4.85 16.06 14.48
C THR A 16 5.86 14.97 14.09
N SER A 17 5.48 13.69 14.17
CA SER A 17 6.38 12.56 13.88
C SER A 17 6.51 12.22 12.39
N ILE A 18 5.49 12.50 11.57
CA ILE A 18 5.49 12.19 10.12
C ILE A 18 6.12 13.31 9.27
N GLY A 19 6.51 14.42 9.89
CA GLY A 19 7.12 15.58 9.22
C GLY A 19 6.11 16.54 8.61
N GLU A 20 6.58 17.77 8.36
CA GLU A 20 5.72 18.92 8.01
C GLU A 20 4.92 18.70 6.72
N GLU A 21 5.52 18.12 5.69
CA GLU A 21 4.85 17.93 4.39
C GLU A 21 3.65 16.98 4.50
N LEU A 22 3.83 15.83 5.15
CA LEU A 22 2.77 14.85 5.34
C LEU A 22 1.70 15.38 6.30
N ALA A 23 2.11 16.06 7.37
CA ALA A 23 1.20 16.69 8.30
C ALA A 23 0.32 17.75 7.60
N ALA A 24 0.90 18.57 6.73
CA ALA A 24 0.16 19.57 5.95
C ALA A 24 -0.91 18.93 5.05
N ARG A 25 -0.57 17.83 4.35
CA ARG A 25 -1.53 17.08 3.53
C ARG A 25 -2.68 16.52 4.36
N VAL A 26 -2.41 16.03 5.58
CA VAL A 26 -3.47 15.56 6.49
C VAL A 26 -4.37 16.73 6.90
N LEU A 27 -3.79 17.86 7.34
CA LEU A 27 -4.56 19.03 7.79
C LEU A 27 -5.43 19.63 6.68
N GLN A 28 -4.98 19.62 5.42
CA GLN A 28 -5.76 20.09 4.25
C GLN A 28 -7.07 19.32 4.05
N ASN A 29 -7.15 18.09 4.54
CA ASN A 29 -8.34 17.24 4.41
C ASN A 29 -9.27 17.32 5.64
N LEU A 30 -8.96 18.14 6.63
CA LEU A 30 -9.73 18.27 7.86
C LEU A 30 -10.60 19.54 7.87
N GLN A 31 -11.76 19.45 8.54
CA GLN A 31 -12.58 20.64 8.78
C GLN A 31 -11.85 21.63 9.70
N PRO A 32 -12.10 22.94 9.56
CA PRO A 32 -11.40 23.99 10.33
C PRO A 32 -11.37 23.76 11.84
N ARG A 33 -12.47 23.24 12.41
CA ARG A 33 -12.58 22.91 13.84
C ARG A 33 -11.53 21.90 14.32
N TYR A 34 -11.19 20.90 13.49
CA TYR A 34 -10.21 19.87 13.83
C TYR A 34 -8.78 20.39 13.64
N VAL A 35 -8.56 21.22 12.61
CA VAL A 35 -7.28 21.89 12.39
C VAL A 35 -6.94 22.78 13.59
N GLN A 36 -7.91 23.57 14.08
CA GLN A 36 -7.70 24.43 15.25
C GLN A 36 -7.40 23.58 16.51
N ARG A 37 -8.13 22.50 16.74
CA ARG A 37 -7.90 21.60 17.89
C ARG A 37 -6.51 20.96 17.85
N LEU A 38 -6.13 20.40 16.70
CA LEU A 38 -4.82 19.76 16.50
C LEU A 38 -3.70 20.80 16.60
N GLY A 39 -3.87 21.99 16.02
CA GLY A 39 -2.92 23.09 16.10
C GLY A 39 -2.69 23.54 17.55
N SER A 40 -3.76 23.71 18.34
CA SER A 40 -3.64 24.02 19.77
C SER A 40 -2.94 22.91 20.55
N ALA A 41 -3.22 21.65 20.23
CA ALA A 41 -2.53 20.51 20.84
C ALA A 41 -1.04 20.47 20.46
N ILE A 42 -0.69 20.72 19.20
CA ILE A 42 0.71 20.82 18.73
C ILE A 42 1.43 21.97 19.44
N ALA A 43 0.80 23.13 19.59
CA ALA A 43 1.40 24.28 20.28
C ALA A 43 1.57 24.05 21.80
N ALA A 44 0.70 23.23 22.41
CA ALA A 44 0.79 22.83 23.80
C ALA A 44 1.77 21.67 24.03
N LEU A 45 2.12 20.93 22.98
CA LEU A 45 3.14 19.89 23.05
C LEU A 45 4.52 20.55 23.19
N GLY A 46 5.19 20.23 24.30
CA GLY A 46 6.61 20.51 24.46
C GLY A 46 7.46 19.48 23.72
N THR A 47 8.59 19.09 24.33
CA THR A 47 9.40 17.98 23.82
C THR A 47 8.64 16.66 23.91
N THR A 48 8.39 16.04 22.76
CA THR A 48 7.74 14.73 22.67
C THR A 48 8.75 13.63 23.00
N THR A 49 8.37 12.70 23.90
CA THR A 49 9.22 11.54 24.24
C THR A 49 8.98 10.38 23.27
N PRO A 50 9.98 9.52 23.00
CA PRO A 50 9.78 8.31 22.20
C PRO A 50 8.68 7.38 22.72
N GLN A 51 8.49 7.35 24.04
CA GLN A 51 7.41 6.61 24.71
C GLN A 51 6.02 7.13 24.28
N ALA A 52 5.81 8.45 24.32
CA ALA A 52 4.54 9.07 23.95
C ALA A 52 4.22 8.88 22.46
N LEU A 53 5.25 8.88 21.61
CA LEU A 53 5.10 8.53 20.19
C LEU A 53 4.67 7.07 20.00
N HIS A 54 5.34 6.13 20.68
CA HIS A 54 5.00 4.71 20.60
C HIS A 54 3.55 4.46 21.02
N GLU A 55 3.11 5.05 22.13
CA GLU A 55 1.73 4.95 22.61
C GLU A 55 0.71 5.54 21.63
N ALA A 56 1.01 6.70 21.02
CA ALA A 56 0.14 7.31 20.02
C ALA A 56 -0.02 6.44 18.77
N VAL A 57 1.08 5.82 18.31
CA VAL A 57 1.08 4.91 17.15
C VAL A 57 0.34 3.61 17.45
N GLU A 58 0.58 2.98 18.60
CA GLU A 58 -0.10 1.73 18.96
C GLU A 58 -1.61 1.92 19.12
N MET A 59 -2.04 3.04 19.69
CA MET A 59 -3.47 3.37 19.77
C MET A 59 -4.09 3.58 18.38
N LEU A 60 -3.40 4.32 17.50
CA LEU A 60 -3.85 4.48 16.11
C LEU A 60 -4.00 3.13 15.41
N LYS A 61 -3.05 2.21 15.59
CA LYS A 61 -3.14 0.85 15.03
C LYS A 61 -4.36 0.09 15.56
N GLN A 62 -4.69 0.22 16.85
CA GLN A 62 -5.88 -0.42 17.43
C GLN A 62 -7.18 0.15 16.87
N GLU A 63 -7.28 1.49 16.80
CA GLU A 63 -8.43 2.19 16.19
C GLU A 63 -8.61 1.84 14.72
N VAL A 64 -7.52 1.83 13.96
CA VAL A 64 -7.53 1.46 12.54
C VAL A 64 -7.91 -0.02 12.38
N ARG A 65 -7.40 -0.94 13.20
CA ARG A 65 -7.82 -2.35 13.18
C ARG A 65 -9.29 -2.55 13.52
N GLY A 66 -9.86 -1.71 14.39
CA GLY A 66 -11.29 -1.76 14.72
C GLY A 66 -12.20 -1.22 13.63
N LYS A 67 -11.71 -0.29 12.79
CA LYS A 67 -12.47 0.36 11.70
C LYS A 67 -12.21 -0.23 10.32
N ILE A 68 -11.05 -0.86 10.11
CA ILE A 68 -10.84 -1.84 9.04
C ILE A 68 -11.59 -3.09 9.50
N SER A 69 -12.91 -3.04 9.39
CA SER A 69 -13.71 -4.25 9.36
C SER A 69 -13.07 -5.14 8.28
N LEU A 70 -12.80 -6.40 8.63
CA LEU A 70 -12.25 -7.46 7.79
C LEU A 70 -13.20 -7.85 6.63
N THR A 71 -13.85 -6.87 6.01
CA THR A 71 -14.87 -7.02 4.96
C THR A 71 -14.40 -6.49 3.61
N ASP A 72 -13.40 -5.61 3.55
CA ASP A 72 -12.56 -5.49 2.35
C ASP A 72 -11.49 -6.58 2.46
N SER A 73 -11.67 -7.66 1.69
CA SER A 73 -10.62 -8.64 1.43
C SER A 73 -9.33 -7.87 1.14
N GLY A 74 -8.20 -8.23 1.75
CA GLY A 74 -6.92 -7.52 1.56
C GLY A 74 -6.55 -7.27 0.08
N ASP A 75 -7.14 -8.06 -0.80
CA ASP A 75 -7.16 -7.97 -2.27
C ASP A 75 -7.70 -6.62 -2.80
N ASP A 76 -8.80 -6.08 -2.25
CA ASP A 76 -9.39 -4.81 -2.71
C ASP A 76 -8.57 -3.62 -2.23
N TYR A 77 -8.03 -3.69 -1.01
CA TYR A 77 -7.07 -2.70 -0.54
C TYR A 77 -5.80 -2.72 -1.40
N LEU A 78 -5.23 -3.89 -1.66
CA LEU A 78 -4.06 -4.06 -2.51
C LEU A 78 -4.32 -3.57 -3.94
N ARG A 79 -5.51 -3.86 -4.49
CA ARG A 79 -5.95 -3.38 -5.80
C ARG A 79 -5.95 -1.87 -5.87
N ASN A 80 -6.63 -1.21 -4.92
CA ASN A 80 -6.69 0.25 -4.85
C ASN A 80 -5.31 0.90 -4.70
N VAL A 81 -4.42 0.28 -3.91
CA VAL A 81 -3.05 0.78 -3.72
C VAL A 81 -2.24 0.65 -5.01
N LEU A 82 -2.28 -0.49 -5.67
CA LEU A 82 -1.54 -0.73 -6.91
C LEU A 82 -2.06 0.14 -8.05
N GLU A 83 -3.37 0.33 -8.17
CA GLU A 83 -3.97 1.20 -9.19
C GLU A 83 -3.54 2.66 -9.02
N ARG A 84 -3.53 3.16 -7.78
CA ARG A 84 -3.07 4.53 -7.48
C ARG A 84 -1.58 4.73 -7.72
N ALA A 85 -0.77 3.70 -7.49
CA ALA A 85 0.68 3.79 -7.62
C ALA A 85 1.17 3.60 -9.07
N LEU A 86 0.49 2.76 -9.87
CA LEU A 86 1.02 2.26 -11.14
C LEU A 86 0.09 2.48 -12.35
N GLY A 87 -1.17 2.87 -12.11
CA GLY A 87 -2.24 2.91 -13.11
C GLY A 87 -2.94 1.55 -13.27
N SER A 88 -4.19 1.56 -13.75
CA SER A 88 -5.06 0.36 -13.74
C SER A 88 -4.48 -0.83 -14.49
N GLU A 89 -3.86 -0.60 -15.65
CA GLU A 89 -3.31 -1.65 -16.51
C GLU A 89 -2.14 -2.39 -15.85
N ARG A 90 -1.21 -1.66 -15.22
CA ARG A 90 -0.06 -2.26 -14.52
C ARG A 90 -0.47 -2.91 -13.21
N ALA A 91 -1.43 -2.30 -12.51
CA ALA A 91 -1.97 -2.84 -11.27
C ALA A 91 -2.66 -4.20 -11.50
N GLN A 92 -3.51 -4.30 -12.53
CA GLN A 92 -4.21 -5.54 -12.87
C GLN A 92 -3.23 -6.68 -13.17
N ASN A 93 -2.20 -6.42 -13.99
CA ASN A 93 -1.16 -7.42 -14.30
C ASN A 93 -0.41 -7.94 -13.05
N ILE A 94 -0.17 -7.07 -12.07
CA ILE A 94 0.50 -7.45 -10.82
C ILE A 94 -0.46 -8.18 -9.88
N LEU A 95 -1.71 -7.71 -9.79
CA LEU A 95 -2.76 -8.36 -9.00
C LEU A 95 -3.03 -9.77 -9.49
N ASP A 96 -3.13 -9.97 -10.80
CA ASP A 96 -3.33 -11.30 -11.39
C ASP A 96 -2.19 -12.25 -11.00
N ARG A 97 -0.94 -11.77 -10.95
CA ARG A 97 0.21 -12.57 -10.47
C ARG A 97 0.17 -12.89 -8.98
N ILE A 98 -0.31 -11.96 -8.14
CA ILE A 98 -0.34 -12.10 -6.68
C ILE A 98 -1.53 -12.97 -6.24
N LEU A 99 -2.71 -12.78 -6.84
CA LEU A 99 -3.97 -13.40 -6.44
C LEU A 99 -4.18 -14.78 -7.07
N VAL A 100 -3.70 -15.00 -8.29
CA VAL A 100 -3.86 -16.29 -9.00
C VAL A 100 -2.81 -17.33 -8.55
N GLY A 101 -1.80 -16.91 -7.79
CA GLY A 101 -0.79 -17.80 -7.23
C GLY A 101 0.31 -18.15 -8.25
N ALA A 102 1.51 -18.34 -7.70
CA ALA A 102 2.74 -18.69 -8.41
C ALA A 102 2.72 -20.13 -8.98
N ASP A 103 1.69 -20.47 -9.75
CA ASP A 103 1.58 -21.74 -10.47
C ASP A 103 1.37 -21.50 -11.97
N GLN A 104 2.01 -20.45 -12.51
CA GLN A 104 2.20 -20.35 -13.95
C GLN A 104 3.16 -21.46 -14.38
N SER A 105 2.60 -22.45 -15.06
CA SER A 105 3.34 -23.40 -15.90
C SER A 105 4.42 -22.65 -16.69
N GLY A 106 5.62 -23.24 -16.81
CA GLY A 106 6.79 -22.57 -17.42
C GLY A 106 6.58 -21.99 -18.83
N ILE A 107 5.48 -22.35 -19.50
CA ILE A 107 5.08 -21.83 -20.83
C ILE A 107 4.55 -20.38 -20.73
N ASP A 108 3.82 -20.01 -19.68
CA ASP A 108 3.29 -18.64 -19.55
C ASP A 108 4.37 -17.60 -19.26
N ALA A 109 5.52 -18.03 -18.73
CA ALA A 109 6.69 -17.16 -18.57
C ALA A 109 7.29 -16.73 -19.93
N ILE A 110 7.17 -17.58 -20.97
CA ILE A 110 7.73 -17.33 -22.30
C ILE A 110 6.98 -16.20 -23.02
N LYS A 111 5.68 -15.99 -22.73
CA LYS A 111 4.87 -14.88 -23.29
C LYS A 111 5.43 -13.48 -23.02
N TRP A 112 6.25 -13.36 -21.97
CA TRP A 112 6.79 -12.08 -21.52
C TRP A 112 8.27 -11.88 -21.85
N MET A 113 8.88 -12.84 -22.55
CA MET A 113 10.26 -12.74 -23.02
C MET A 113 10.31 -11.99 -24.34
N ASP A 114 11.41 -11.26 -24.59
CA ASP A 114 11.61 -10.66 -25.90
C ASP A 114 11.82 -11.76 -26.97
N PRO A 115 11.42 -11.52 -28.24
CA PRO A 115 11.47 -12.55 -29.28
C PRO A 115 12.86 -13.16 -29.50
N ALA A 116 13.94 -12.40 -29.27
CA ALA A 116 15.30 -12.91 -29.44
C ALA A 116 15.65 -13.90 -28.32
N SER A 117 15.28 -13.60 -27.07
CA SER A 117 15.42 -14.52 -25.94
C SER A 117 14.58 -15.78 -26.10
N ILE A 118 13.36 -15.67 -26.64
CA ILE A 118 12.52 -16.85 -26.94
C ILE A 118 13.20 -17.72 -28.00
N ALA A 119 13.67 -17.11 -29.09
CA ALA A 119 14.37 -17.82 -30.16
C ALA A 119 15.62 -18.54 -29.65
N GLU A 120 16.40 -17.89 -28.78
CA GLU A 120 17.57 -18.48 -28.14
C GLU A 120 17.23 -19.64 -27.20
N LEU A 121 16.10 -19.55 -26.48
CA LEU A 121 15.63 -20.60 -25.58
C LEU A 121 15.17 -21.85 -26.33
N ILE A 122 14.45 -21.70 -27.45
CA ILE A 122 13.84 -22.82 -28.16
C ILE A 122 14.69 -23.39 -29.31
N LYS A 123 15.82 -22.76 -29.68
CA LYS A 123 16.60 -23.13 -30.89
C LYS A 123 17.12 -24.56 -30.92
N ASN A 124 17.33 -25.17 -29.75
CA ASN A 124 17.86 -26.53 -29.61
C ASN A 124 16.77 -27.55 -29.21
N GLU A 125 15.51 -27.11 -29.12
CA GLU A 125 14.40 -27.97 -28.76
C GLU A 125 13.92 -28.81 -29.95
N HIS A 126 13.24 -29.92 -29.65
CA HIS A 126 12.65 -30.75 -30.70
C HIS A 126 11.58 -29.95 -31.49
N PRO A 127 11.44 -30.11 -32.83
CA PRO A 127 10.48 -29.35 -33.63
C PRO A 127 9.04 -29.38 -33.10
N GLN A 128 8.64 -30.50 -32.50
CA GLN A 128 7.33 -30.65 -31.86
C GLN A 128 7.15 -29.73 -30.63
N ILE A 129 8.20 -29.55 -29.83
CA ILE A 129 8.19 -28.68 -28.65
C ILE A 129 8.16 -27.21 -29.08
N ILE A 130 8.95 -26.85 -30.10
CA ILE A 130 8.90 -25.52 -30.73
C ILE A 130 7.48 -25.21 -31.21
N ALA A 131 6.83 -26.15 -31.90
CA ALA A 131 5.46 -25.98 -32.39
C ALA A 131 4.45 -25.75 -31.24
N VAL A 132 4.56 -26.52 -30.15
CA VAL A 132 3.69 -26.35 -28.97
C VAL A 132 3.91 -24.99 -28.32
N ILE A 133 5.17 -24.57 -28.13
CA ILE A 133 5.49 -23.27 -27.53
C ILE A 133 4.92 -22.14 -28.41
N LEU A 134 5.18 -22.15 -29.72
CA LEU A 134 4.69 -21.14 -30.66
C LEU A 134 3.16 -21.10 -30.76
N ALA A 135 2.48 -22.23 -30.59
CA ALA A 135 1.01 -22.30 -30.61
C ALA A 135 0.36 -21.70 -29.34
N HIS A 136 1.13 -21.52 -28.26
CA HIS A 136 0.66 -20.95 -26.98
C HIS A 136 1.15 -19.53 -26.72
N LEU A 137 1.89 -18.92 -27.67
CA LEU A 137 2.28 -17.51 -27.66
C LEU A 137 1.19 -16.61 -28.25
#